data_AF-A0A1F2RXG4-F1
#
_entry.id   AF-A0A1F2RXG4-F1
#
_cell.length_a   1.000
_cell.length_b   1.000
_cell.length_c   1.000
_cell.angle_alpha   90.00
_cell.angle_beta   90.00
_cell.angle_gamma   90.00
#
_symmetry.space_group_name_H-M   'P 1'
#
loop_
_entity.id
_entity.type
_entity.pdbx_description
1 polymer ?
#
loop_
_entity_poly.entity_id
_entity_poly.type
_entity_poly.pdbx_seq_one_letter_code
_entity_poly.pdbx_strand_id
1 'polypeptide(L)'
;MAPRFVLLVAFVSCAVQPLLAQRDISGPWWPLPRNEDGSGMTGDAAGLPLGPEGRWRADSWSPEEFDVAEWVCRPHPWEFSLEGVLSQIHIRPEIDRATQKVVAYHGQINQMEQRISIWMDGRPRPPEHAVHTWGGFSTGEWDGDTLVVTTTHLKESYIRRSGQMRSDRSVIRTRYRRMGDYLQATVIVYDPVYLAEPYIRTTMMWEYDPAMRMWPYPCEEATETAVERGTVPHFLPGTSLLPGLNPALADDFATPYEARLGGPATMYPEYIARMKSLPRPSVPMPRGATESTSGQRLIQVPPR
;
A
#
# COMPACT_ATOMS: atom_id res chain seq x y z
N MET A 1 9.66 34.02 -73.46
CA MET A 1 9.84 34.47 -72.06
C MET A 1 8.57 34.14 -71.29
N ALA A 2 8.63 33.18 -70.38
CA ALA A 2 7.53 32.87 -69.46
C ALA A 2 8.16 32.75 -68.05
N PRO A 3 7.73 33.54 -67.05
CA PRO A 3 8.33 33.47 -65.73
C PRO A 3 7.70 32.30 -64.96
N ARG A 4 8.56 31.38 -64.50
CA ARG A 4 8.19 30.34 -63.54
C ARG A 4 8.05 30.97 -62.16
N PHE A 5 6.84 31.06 -61.65
CA PHE A 5 6.59 31.35 -60.24
C PHE A 5 6.96 30.11 -59.41
N VAL A 6 8.00 30.24 -58.59
CA VAL A 6 8.35 29.25 -57.56
C VAL A 6 7.49 29.57 -56.33
N LEU A 7 6.54 28.69 -56.02
CA LEU A 7 5.77 28.72 -54.78
C LEU A 7 6.68 28.30 -53.63
N LEU A 8 7.05 29.24 -52.78
CA LEU A 8 7.68 28.97 -51.48
C LEU A 8 6.59 28.42 -50.54
N VAL A 9 6.65 27.12 -50.25
CA VAL A 9 5.86 26.50 -49.19
C VAL A 9 6.47 26.94 -47.86
N ALA A 10 5.79 27.86 -47.18
CA ALA A 10 6.13 28.21 -45.80
C ALA A 10 5.79 27.00 -44.91
N PHE A 11 6.83 26.28 -44.45
CA PHE A 11 6.70 25.34 -43.35
C PHE A 11 6.32 26.14 -42.10
N VAL A 12 5.02 26.15 -41.77
CA VAL A 12 4.56 26.54 -40.44
C VAL A 12 5.12 25.50 -39.48
N SER A 13 6.22 25.87 -38.81
CA SER A 13 6.70 25.16 -37.64
C SER A 13 5.62 25.27 -36.57
N CYS A 14 4.72 24.28 -36.54
CA CYS A 14 3.87 24.04 -35.39
C CYS A 14 4.79 23.90 -34.19
N ALA A 15 4.81 24.92 -33.32
CA ALA A 15 5.32 24.78 -31.99
C ALA A 15 4.53 23.61 -31.38
N VAL A 16 5.19 22.47 -31.20
CA VAL A 16 4.65 21.33 -30.47
C VAL A 16 4.49 21.84 -29.05
N GLN A 17 3.30 22.36 -28.72
CA GLN A 17 2.93 22.52 -27.33
C GLN A 17 3.09 21.13 -26.72
N PRO A 18 3.83 20.97 -25.60
CA PRO A 18 3.83 19.70 -24.90
C PRO A 18 2.37 19.39 -24.63
N LEU A 19 1.87 18.33 -25.24
CA LEU A 19 0.56 17.81 -24.90
C LEU A 19 0.63 17.57 -23.39
N LEU A 20 -0.13 18.31 -22.59
CA LEU A 20 -0.20 18.08 -21.16
C LEU A 20 -0.85 16.71 -20.99
N ALA A 21 -0.02 15.68 -20.92
CA ALA A 21 -0.44 14.30 -20.74
C ALA A 21 -1.05 14.06 -19.36
N GLN A 22 -0.98 15.07 -18.47
CA GLN A 22 -1.55 15.08 -17.14
C GLN A 22 -3.04 14.71 -17.20
N ARG A 23 -3.41 13.67 -16.47
CA ARG A 23 -4.78 13.24 -16.31
C ARG A 23 -5.18 13.43 -14.87
N ASP A 24 -6.18 14.26 -14.64
CA ASP A 24 -6.68 14.51 -13.30
C ASP A 24 -7.11 13.20 -12.62
N ILE A 25 -6.57 12.97 -11.43
CA ILE A 25 -6.87 11.78 -10.61
C ILE A 25 -8.02 12.01 -9.64
N SER A 26 -8.61 13.21 -9.63
CA SER A 26 -9.74 13.50 -8.76
C SER A 26 -10.93 12.61 -9.09
N GLY A 27 -11.65 12.24 -8.04
CA GLY A 27 -12.85 11.45 -8.17
C GLY A 27 -13.17 10.60 -6.94
N PRO A 28 -14.42 10.13 -6.88
CA PRO A 28 -14.77 8.91 -6.20
C PRO A 28 -14.33 7.67 -6.97
N TRP A 29 -13.64 6.78 -6.25
CA TRP A 29 -12.99 5.59 -6.79
C TRP A 29 -13.43 4.36 -6.00
N TRP A 30 -14.17 3.47 -6.66
CA TRP A 30 -14.65 2.20 -6.11
C TRP A 30 -13.59 1.11 -6.30
N PRO A 31 -13.19 0.37 -5.24
CA PRO A 31 -12.12 -0.62 -5.35
C PRO A 31 -12.57 -1.82 -6.18
N LEU A 32 -11.74 -2.23 -7.13
CA LEU A 32 -11.91 -3.50 -7.83
C LEU A 32 -11.34 -4.64 -6.97
N PRO A 33 -11.95 -5.84 -7.01
CA PRO A 33 -11.41 -6.99 -6.31
C PRO A 33 -9.99 -7.31 -6.78
N ARG A 34 -9.12 -7.66 -5.82
CA ARG A 34 -7.81 -8.23 -6.08
C ARG A 34 -7.59 -9.45 -5.20
N ASN A 35 -6.68 -10.31 -5.61
CA ASN A 35 -6.09 -11.26 -4.67
C ASN A 35 -5.15 -10.49 -3.74
N GLU A 36 -5.29 -10.67 -2.43
CA GLU A 36 -4.35 -10.10 -1.46
C GLU A 36 -2.99 -10.80 -1.58
N ASP A 37 -1.92 -10.06 -1.25
CA ASP A 37 -0.56 -10.59 -1.33
C ASP A 37 -0.27 -11.43 -0.09
N GLY A 38 -0.14 -12.74 -0.26
CA GLY A 38 0.23 -13.65 0.82
C GLY A 38 -0.40 -15.02 0.64
N SER A 39 0.13 -15.99 1.37
CA SER A 39 -0.36 -17.36 1.34
C SER A 39 -1.61 -17.61 2.21
N GLY A 40 -2.15 -16.57 2.85
CA GLY A 40 -3.20 -16.67 3.88
C GLY A 40 -2.66 -17.09 5.26
N MET A 41 -1.34 -17.28 5.39
CA MET A 41 -0.70 -17.71 6.63
C MET A 41 -0.03 -16.54 7.37
N THR A 42 -0.38 -16.37 8.64
CA THR A 42 0.22 -15.34 9.50
C THR A 42 1.73 -15.59 9.70
N GLY A 43 2.54 -14.55 9.52
CA GLY A 43 4.00 -14.61 9.62
C GLY A 43 4.70 -15.01 8.32
N ASP A 44 3.95 -15.25 7.23
CA ASP A 44 4.53 -15.49 5.91
C ASP A 44 5.05 -14.19 5.27
N ALA A 45 6.36 -14.16 5.03
CA ALA A 45 7.07 -13.06 4.40
C ALA A 45 7.48 -13.34 2.95
N ALA A 46 6.95 -14.40 2.31
CA ALA A 46 7.25 -14.67 0.91
C ALA A 46 6.99 -13.45 0.01
N GLY A 47 7.97 -13.13 -0.83
CA GLY A 47 7.94 -12.00 -1.76
C GLY A 47 8.29 -10.64 -1.12
N LEU A 48 8.55 -10.58 0.19
CA LEU A 48 9.03 -9.36 0.85
C LEU A 48 10.55 -9.36 0.95
N PRO A 49 11.23 -8.29 0.52
CA PRO A 49 12.67 -8.15 0.63
C PRO A 49 13.10 -7.75 2.06
N LEU A 50 12.68 -8.50 3.08
CA LEU A 50 13.05 -8.23 4.47
C LEU A 50 14.57 -8.30 4.69
N GLY A 51 15.10 -7.30 5.37
CA GLY A 51 16.45 -7.33 5.95
C GLY A 51 16.47 -8.07 7.30
N PRO A 52 17.66 -8.27 7.90
CA PRO A 52 17.81 -8.92 9.20
C PRO A 52 16.99 -8.26 10.32
N GLU A 53 16.97 -6.93 10.37
CA GLU A 53 16.27 -6.15 11.39
C GLU A 53 14.75 -6.19 11.20
N GLY A 54 14.29 -6.09 9.94
CA GLY A 54 12.87 -6.25 9.60
C GLY A 54 12.38 -7.66 9.93
N ARG A 55 13.25 -8.66 9.76
CA ARG A 55 12.95 -10.03 10.15
C ARG A 55 12.76 -10.19 11.65
N TRP A 56 13.63 -9.58 12.45
CA TRP A 56 13.49 -9.60 13.91
C TRP A 56 12.20 -8.91 14.36
N ARG A 57 11.87 -7.77 13.74
CA ARG A 57 10.62 -7.03 14.01
C ARG A 57 9.37 -7.84 13.66
N ALA A 58 9.42 -8.61 12.58
CA ALA A 58 8.33 -9.47 12.13
C ALA A 58 8.17 -10.71 13.01
N ASP A 59 9.28 -11.37 13.39
CA ASP A 59 9.23 -12.59 14.20
C ASP A 59 8.83 -12.32 15.65
N SER A 60 9.09 -11.11 16.17
CA SER A 60 8.68 -10.70 17.52
C SER A 60 7.21 -10.30 17.62
N TRP A 61 6.54 -10.06 16.48
CA TRP A 61 5.16 -9.60 16.43
C TRP A 61 4.19 -10.72 16.83
N SER A 62 3.16 -10.38 17.60
CA SER A 62 2.09 -11.31 17.98
C SER A 62 0.72 -10.83 17.45
N PRO A 63 -0.16 -11.74 17.00
CA PRO A 63 -1.51 -11.38 16.55
C PRO A 63 -2.30 -10.57 17.56
N GLU A 64 -2.11 -10.85 18.84
CA GLU A 64 -2.75 -10.20 19.97
C GLU A 64 -2.37 -8.70 20.09
N GLU A 65 -1.34 -8.22 19.38
CA GLU A 65 -1.05 -6.78 19.27
C GLU A 65 -2.22 -5.98 18.68
N PHE A 66 -3.08 -6.58 17.85
CA PHE A 66 -4.26 -5.87 17.34
C PHE A 66 -5.41 -5.79 18.35
N ASP A 67 -5.33 -6.54 19.43
CA ASP A 67 -6.41 -6.64 20.42
C ASP A 67 -6.21 -5.71 21.63
N VAL A 68 -5.02 -5.12 21.78
CA VAL A 68 -4.77 -4.11 22.80
C VAL A 68 -5.46 -2.80 22.41
N ALA A 69 -6.08 -2.13 23.39
CA ALA A 69 -6.94 -0.97 23.17
C ALA A 69 -6.24 0.16 22.39
N GLU A 70 -4.93 0.34 22.58
CA GLU A 70 -4.12 1.35 21.90
C GLU A 70 -3.97 1.10 20.38
N TRP A 71 -4.21 -0.12 19.91
CA TRP A 71 -3.99 -0.54 18.53
C TRP A 71 -5.29 -0.82 17.75
N VAL A 72 -6.39 -1.15 18.42
CA VAL A 72 -7.69 -1.47 17.80
C VAL A 72 -8.15 -0.36 16.85
N CYS A 73 -8.10 0.90 17.30
CA CYS A 73 -8.49 2.07 16.49
C CYS A 73 -7.33 2.86 15.92
N ARG A 74 -6.14 2.24 15.85
CA ARG A 74 -4.98 2.88 15.24
C ARG A 74 -5.23 3.05 13.74
N PRO A 75 -5.06 4.27 13.19
CA PRO A 75 -5.13 4.47 11.76
C PRO A 75 -4.16 3.51 11.05
N HIS A 76 -4.63 2.86 10.01
CA HIS A 76 -3.77 2.15 9.06
C HIS A 76 -2.81 3.16 8.40
N PRO A 77 -1.77 2.73 7.68
CA PRO A 77 -1.00 3.66 6.88
C PRO A 77 -1.58 3.72 5.46
N TRP A 78 -1.55 4.91 4.84
CA TRP A 78 -2.21 5.16 3.55
C TRP A 78 -1.82 4.14 2.49
N GLU A 79 -0.53 3.88 2.34
CA GLU A 79 0.02 2.99 1.32
C GLU A 79 -0.34 1.51 1.52
N PHE A 80 -0.64 1.07 2.75
CA PHE A 80 -1.25 -0.24 3.01
C PHE A 80 -2.74 -0.21 2.67
N SER A 81 -3.45 0.83 3.11
CA SER A 81 -4.90 0.93 2.93
C SER A 81 -5.33 0.98 1.47
N LEU A 82 -4.46 1.39 0.56
CA LEU A 82 -4.68 1.30 -0.88
C LEU A 82 -4.91 -0.16 -1.35
N GLU A 83 -4.54 -1.17 -0.58
CA GLU A 83 -4.69 -2.58 -0.95
C GLU A 83 -5.99 -3.25 -0.49
N GLY A 84 -6.72 -2.62 0.43
CA GLY A 84 -7.84 -3.27 1.09
C GLY A 84 -9.06 -3.37 0.18
N VAL A 85 -9.79 -4.50 0.25
CA VAL A 85 -11.08 -4.70 -0.46
C VAL A 85 -12.13 -3.66 -0.10
N LEU A 86 -11.96 -2.98 1.03
CA LEU A 86 -12.82 -1.89 1.46
C LEU A 86 -12.33 -0.52 1.02
N SER A 87 -11.22 -0.37 0.29
CA SER A 87 -10.55 0.91 -0.02
C SER A 87 -11.30 1.84 -0.98
N GLN A 88 -12.54 2.21 -0.67
CA GLN A 88 -13.24 3.32 -1.34
C GLN A 88 -12.42 4.60 -1.16
N ILE A 89 -12.07 5.28 -2.25
CA ILE A 89 -11.23 6.48 -2.21
C ILE A 89 -11.99 7.71 -2.71
N HIS A 90 -11.89 8.80 -1.96
CA HIS A 90 -12.20 10.13 -2.46
C HIS A 90 -10.89 10.91 -2.65
N ILE A 91 -10.61 11.35 -3.87
CA ILE A 91 -9.51 12.28 -4.17
C ILE A 91 -10.13 13.60 -4.61
N ARG A 92 -9.88 14.68 -3.86
CA ARG A 92 -10.42 16.02 -4.14
C ARG A 92 -9.30 17.01 -4.41
N PRO A 93 -9.37 17.82 -5.47
CA PRO A 93 -8.39 18.86 -5.70
C PRO A 93 -8.65 20.05 -4.79
N GLU A 94 -7.59 20.61 -4.22
CA GLU A 94 -7.57 21.97 -3.70
C GLU A 94 -7.11 22.90 -4.84
N ILE A 95 -7.97 23.84 -5.23
CA ILE A 95 -7.72 24.78 -6.33
C ILE A 95 -7.52 26.17 -5.73
N ASP A 96 -6.36 26.77 -6.01
CA ASP A 96 -6.10 28.15 -5.65
C ASP A 96 -7.03 29.10 -6.43
N ARG A 97 -7.73 29.99 -5.72
CA ARG A 97 -8.77 30.83 -6.33
C ARG A 97 -8.19 31.86 -7.30
N ALA A 98 -7.00 32.39 -7.03
CA ALA A 98 -6.41 33.45 -7.84
C ALA A 98 -5.83 32.90 -9.15
N THR A 99 -5.12 31.77 -9.07
CA THR A 99 -4.40 31.17 -10.21
C THR A 99 -5.18 30.08 -10.92
N GLN A 100 -6.26 29.57 -10.31
CA GLN A 100 -7.04 28.42 -10.78
C GLN A 100 -6.18 27.15 -10.99
N LYS A 101 -5.06 27.05 -10.28
CA LYS A 101 -4.17 25.89 -10.30
C LYS A 101 -4.49 24.95 -9.15
N VAL A 102 -4.33 23.65 -9.37
CA VAL A 102 -4.36 22.66 -8.30
C VAL A 102 -3.12 22.84 -7.43
N VAL A 103 -3.31 23.13 -6.15
CA VAL A 103 -2.23 23.27 -5.16
C VAL A 103 -2.07 22.04 -4.27
N ALA A 104 -3.12 21.23 -4.16
CA ALA A 104 -3.06 19.94 -3.46
C ALA A 104 -4.12 18.95 -3.97
N TYR A 105 -3.90 17.67 -3.70
CA TYR A 105 -4.95 16.66 -3.71
C TYR A 105 -5.16 16.13 -2.29
N HIS A 106 -6.41 16.09 -1.84
CA HIS A 106 -6.78 15.48 -0.56
C HIS A 106 -7.38 14.11 -0.80
N GLY A 107 -6.69 13.08 -0.31
CA GLY A 107 -7.13 11.70 -0.33
C GLY A 107 -7.86 11.34 0.96
N GLN A 108 -8.94 10.59 0.85
CA GLN A 108 -9.63 9.95 1.97
C GLN A 108 -9.98 8.51 1.61
N ILE A 109 -9.68 7.56 2.50
CA ILE A 109 -10.17 6.17 2.41
C ILE A 109 -11.15 5.95 3.56
N ASN A 110 -12.19 5.14 3.33
CA ASN A 110 -13.23 4.85 4.33
C ASN A 110 -12.66 4.18 5.60
N GLN A 111 -11.87 3.12 5.47
CA GLN A 111 -11.46 2.25 6.55
C GLN A 111 -10.37 2.92 7.40
N MET A 112 -10.56 2.92 8.72
CA MET A 112 -9.57 3.42 9.69
C MET A 112 -9.16 4.88 9.45
N GLU A 113 -10.09 5.72 9.01
CA GLU A 113 -10.00 7.19 8.89
C GLU A 113 -8.74 7.75 8.19
N GLN A 114 -8.29 7.07 7.14
CA GLN A 114 -7.11 7.49 6.40
C GLN A 114 -7.34 8.79 5.64
N ARG A 115 -6.47 9.78 5.88
CA ARG A 115 -6.47 11.06 5.16
C ARG A 115 -5.04 11.44 4.81
N ILE A 116 -4.84 11.89 3.58
CA ILE A 116 -3.57 12.45 3.13
C ILE A 116 -3.78 13.76 2.37
N SER A 117 -2.76 14.59 2.36
CA SER A 117 -2.65 15.76 1.50
C SER A 117 -1.40 15.62 0.64
N ILE A 118 -1.59 15.65 -0.68
CA ILE A 118 -0.52 15.60 -1.69
C ILE A 118 -0.32 17.02 -2.18
N TRP A 119 0.75 17.67 -1.74
CA TRP A 119 1.04 19.06 -2.13
C TRP A 119 1.65 19.13 -3.53
N MET A 120 1.09 19.97 -4.38
CA MET A 120 1.45 20.11 -5.80
C MET A 120 2.23 21.40 -6.10
N ASP A 121 2.47 22.22 -5.08
CA ASP A 121 3.05 23.56 -5.18
C ASP A 121 4.58 23.59 -5.02
N GLY A 122 5.23 22.42 -4.94
CA GLY A 122 6.67 22.30 -4.80
C GLY A 122 7.22 22.78 -3.46
N ARG A 123 6.37 22.90 -2.43
CA ARG A 123 6.80 23.30 -1.09
C ARG A 123 7.88 22.35 -0.54
N PRO A 124 8.83 22.87 0.28
CA PRO A 124 9.89 22.05 0.83
C PRO A 124 9.33 21.00 1.78
N ARG A 125 10.00 19.85 1.80
CA ARG A 125 9.76 18.81 2.80
C ARG A 125 10.07 19.36 4.21
N PRO A 126 9.30 18.99 5.25
CA PRO A 126 9.62 19.33 6.63
C PRO A 126 11.02 18.85 7.03
N PRO A 127 11.64 19.48 8.05
CA PRO A 127 12.92 19.02 8.59
C PRO A 127 12.76 17.64 9.22
N GLU A 128 13.84 16.85 9.25
CA GLU A 128 13.82 15.44 9.66
C GLU A 128 13.22 15.16 11.05
N HIS A 129 13.32 16.12 11.98
CA HIS A 129 12.78 16.01 13.34
C HIS A 129 11.32 16.48 13.47
N ALA A 130 10.66 16.81 12.36
CA ALA A 130 9.25 17.16 12.37
C ALA A 130 8.39 15.97 12.79
N VAL A 131 7.17 16.24 13.24
CA VAL A 131 6.26 15.19 13.73
C VAL A 131 5.90 14.21 12.62
N HIS A 132 6.07 12.91 12.89
CA HIS A 132 5.63 11.84 12.01
C HIS A 132 4.16 11.49 12.25
N THR A 133 3.42 11.23 11.16
CA THR A 133 2.00 10.87 11.20
C THR A 133 1.72 9.59 10.43
N TRP A 134 0.50 9.04 10.54
CA TRP A 134 0.10 7.84 9.77
C TRP A 134 0.00 8.10 8.26
N GLY A 135 -0.44 9.31 7.87
CA GLY A 135 -0.52 9.75 6.46
C GLY A 135 0.74 10.43 5.92
N GLY A 136 1.71 10.71 6.80
CA GLY A 136 2.97 11.37 6.47
C GLY A 136 2.81 12.77 5.88
N PHE A 137 3.88 13.23 5.25
CA PHE A 137 3.93 14.44 4.43
C PHE A 137 4.20 14.05 2.98
N SER A 138 3.26 14.41 2.08
CA SER A 138 3.32 14.02 0.68
C SER A 138 3.49 15.22 -0.26
N THR A 139 4.35 15.06 -1.25
CA THR A 139 4.51 16.00 -2.38
C THR A 139 4.28 15.25 -3.68
N GLY A 140 3.64 15.91 -4.64
CA GLY A 140 3.31 15.32 -5.93
C GLY A 140 3.99 16.04 -7.09
N GLU A 141 4.42 15.27 -8.08
CA GLU A 141 4.97 15.75 -9.34
C GLU A 141 4.40 14.92 -10.50
N TRP A 142 4.21 15.54 -11.66
CA TRP A 142 3.72 14.84 -12.85
C TRP A 142 4.89 14.28 -13.68
N ASP A 143 4.86 12.97 -13.91
CA ASP A 143 5.72 12.24 -14.84
C ASP A 143 4.84 11.77 -16.01
N GLY A 144 4.71 12.62 -17.03
CA GLY A 144 3.80 12.39 -18.16
C GLY A 144 2.32 12.36 -17.75
N ASP A 145 1.69 11.19 -17.89
CA ASP A 145 0.29 10.93 -17.52
C ASP A 145 0.13 10.38 -16.09
N THR A 146 1.23 10.25 -15.36
CA THR A 146 1.29 9.61 -14.04
C THR A 146 1.63 10.64 -12.96
N LEU A 147 0.83 10.73 -11.91
CA LEU A 147 1.17 11.51 -10.72
C LEU A 147 2.09 10.68 -9.83
N VAL A 148 3.32 11.15 -9.64
CA VAL A 148 4.29 10.56 -8.72
C VAL A 148 4.21 11.30 -7.39
N VAL A 149 3.86 10.58 -6.35
CA VAL A 149 3.73 11.10 -4.99
C VAL A 149 4.88 10.56 -4.15
N THR A 150 5.65 11.44 -3.52
CA THR A 150 6.68 11.09 -2.55
C THR A 150 6.19 11.44 -1.15
N THR A 151 6.11 10.43 -0.28
CA THR A 151 5.65 10.56 1.11
C THR A 151 6.79 10.25 2.08
N THR A 152 6.92 11.09 3.09
CA THR A 152 7.93 11.01 4.17
C THR A 152 7.29 11.31 5.52
N HIS A 153 8.06 11.38 6.61
CA HIS A 153 7.55 11.70 7.95
C HIS A 153 6.43 10.75 8.39
N LEU A 154 6.64 9.47 8.12
CA LEU A 154 5.69 8.41 8.39
C LEU A 154 5.99 7.80 9.75
N LYS A 155 4.95 7.46 10.51
CA LYS A 155 5.12 6.58 11.68
C LYS A 155 5.43 5.17 11.23
N GLU A 156 6.21 4.41 12.00
CA GLU A 156 6.37 2.96 11.79
C GLU A 156 4.99 2.30 11.66
N SER A 157 4.82 1.49 10.62
CA SER A 157 3.55 0.81 10.38
C SER A 157 3.76 -0.43 9.53
N TYR A 158 2.71 -1.23 9.39
CA TYR A 158 2.82 -2.52 8.74
C TYR A 158 2.73 -2.43 7.21
N ILE A 159 3.56 -3.24 6.54
CA ILE A 159 3.46 -3.54 5.11
C ILE A 159 2.39 -4.62 4.88
N ARG A 160 2.31 -5.60 5.80
CA ARG A 160 1.29 -6.65 5.88
C ARG A 160 0.80 -6.79 7.32
N ARG A 161 -0.47 -7.14 7.54
CA ARG A 161 -1.08 -7.26 8.88
C ARG A 161 -0.62 -8.49 9.70
N SER A 162 0.53 -9.06 9.36
CA SER A 162 1.10 -10.24 10.01
C SER A 162 2.53 -10.01 10.52
N GLY A 163 2.82 -8.76 10.90
CA GLY A 163 4.04 -8.37 11.62
C GLY A 163 5.14 -7.75 10.76
N GLN A 164 5.08 -7.86 9.43
CA GLN A 164 6.09 -7.22 8.57
C GLN A 164 5.85 -5.72 8.53
N MET A 165 6.72 -4.98 9.22
CA MET A 165 6.65 -3.52 9.35
C MET A 165 7.56 -2.81 8.35
N ARG A 166 7.28 -1.53 8.13
CA ARG A 166 8.22 -0.52 7.65
C ARG A 166 8.51 0.49 8.76
N SER A 167 9.74 0.97 8.81
CA SER A 167 10.22 1.93 9.80
C SER A 167 9.64 3.33 9.60
N ASP A 168 9.89 4.20 10.57
CA ASP A 168 9.61 5.63 10.50
C ASP A 168 10.60 6.38 9.58
N ARG A 169 11.72 5.75 9.20
CA ARG A 169 12.70 6.27 8.22
C ARG A 169 12.36 5.91 6.78
N SER A 170 11.21 5.30 6.55
CA SER A 170 10.74 4.92 5.22
C SER A 170 10.37 6.13 4.36
N VAL A 171 10.59 5.97 3.05
CA VAL A 171 10.13 6.86 2.00
C VAL A 171 9.23 6.06 1.08
N ILE A 172 8.03 6.56 0.81
CA ILE A 172 7.07 5.88 -0.07
C ILE A 172 6.97 6.68 -1.36
N ARG A 173 7.13 6.00 -2.51
CA ARG A 173 6.74 6.55 -3.81
C ARG A 173 5.49 5.85 -4.31
N THR A 174 4.40 6.60 -4.42
CA THR A 174 3.15 6.10 -5.01
C THR A 174 2.96 6.74 -6.38
N ARG A 175 2.82 5.91 -7.41
CA ARG A 175 2.55 6.34 -8.79
C ARG A 175 1.08 6.13 -9.10
N TYR A 176 0.32 7.20 -9.24
CA TYR A 176 -1.09 7.16 -9.64
C TYR A 176 -1.22 7.36 -11.14
N ARG A 177 -1.85 6.41 -11.82
CA ARG A 177 -2.11 6.47 -13.26
C ARG A 177 -3.59 6.30 -13.54
N ARG A 178 -4.18 7.27 -14.24
CA ARG A 178 -5.58 7.22 -14.68
C ARG A 178 -5.70 6.74 -16.12
N MET A 179 -6.45 5.66 -16.31
CA MET A 179 -6.70 4.99 -17.59
C MET A 179 -8.21 5.02 -17.89
N GLY A 180 -8.71 6.17 -18.34
CA GLY A 180 -10.14 6.38 -18.56
C GLY A 180 -10.90 6.42 -17.22
N ASP A 181 -11.80 5.45 -17.04
CA ASP A 181 -12.59 5.28 -15.82
C ASP A 181 -11.88 4.40 -14.78
N TYR A 182 -10.61 4.05 -15.00
CA TYR A 182 -9.81 3.31 -14.03
C TYR A 182 -8.69 4.16 -13.44
N LEU A 183 -8.46 4.02 -12.13
CA LEU A 183 -7.27 4.52 -11.44
C LEU A 183 -6.43 3.34 -10.98
N GLN A 184 -5.12 3.41 -11.20
CA GLN A 184 -4.15 2.44 -10.71
C GLN A 184 -3.13 3.15 -9.83
N ALA A 185 -2.72 2.50 -8.73
CA ALA A 185 -1.61 2.95 -7.90
C ALA A 185 -0.49 1.91 -7.89
N THR A 186 0.75 2.32 -8.13
CA THR A 186 1.94 1.49 -7.86
C THR A 186 2.67 2.08 -6.68
N VAL A 187 2.81 1.32 -5.60
CA VAL A 187 3.48 1.73 -4.37
C VAL A 187 4.88 1.14 -4.34
N ILE A 188 5.86 1.98 -4.04
CA ILE A 188 7.24 1.58 -3.84
C ILE A 188 7.67 2.02 -2.44
N VAL A 189 8.05 1.06 -1.61
CA VAL A 189 8.49 1.27 -0.24
C VAL A 189 10.01 1.21 -0.20
N TYR A 190 10.64 2.34 0.13
CA TYR A 190 12.06 2.42 0.43
C TYR A 190 12.21 2.48 1.94
N ASP A 191 12.81 1.47 2.55
CA ASP A 191 13.05 1.46 3.99
C ASP A 191 14.45 0.92 4.28
N PRO A 192 15.39 1.79 4.70
CA PRO A 192 16.76 1.37 4.96
C PRO A 192 16.93 0.57 6.26
N VAL A 193 15.88 0.44 7.08
CA VAL A 193 15.96 -0.25 8.37
C VAL A 193 15.42 -1.67 8.25
N TYR A 194 14.20 -1.86 7.74
CA TYR A 194 13.57 -3.19 7.73
C TYR A 194 13.64 -3.92 6.39
N LEU A 195 13.92 -3.22 5.30
CA LEU A 195 14.00 -3.83 3.97
C LEU A 195 15.46 -3.85 3.49
N ALA A 196 15.85 -4.97 2.87
CA ALA A 196 17.14 -5.11 2.21
C ALA A 196 17.14 -4.47 0.81
N GLU A 197 15.97 -4.39 0.16
CA GLU A 197 15.77 -3.76 -1.15
C GLU A 197 14.41 -3.04 -1.20
N PRO A 198 14.22 -2.06 -2.10
CA PRO A 198 12.92 -1.41 -2.27
C PRO A 198 11.82 -2.42 -2.61
N TYR A 199 10.74 -2.40 -1.85
CA TYR A 199 9.60 -3.27 -2.09
C TYR A 199 8.60 -2.58 -3.02
N ILE A 200 8.40 -3.16 -4.21
CA ILE A 200 7.45 -2.66 -5.20
C ILE A 200 6.20 -3.52 -5.18
N ARG A 201 5.04 -2.88 -5.11
CA ARG A 201 3.73 -3.53 -5.26
C ARG A 201 2.85 -2.71 -6.18
N THR A 202 2.24 -3.39 -7.15
CA THR A 202 1.15 -2.78 -7.92
C THR A 202 -0.10 -2.92 -7.08
N THR A 203 -0.52 -1.81 -6.52
CA THR A 203 -1.69 -1.73 -5.66
C THR A 203 -2.96 -1.61 -6.52
N MET A 204 -4.10 -1.86 -5.88
CA MET A 204 -5.45 -1.96 -6.45
C MET A 204 -5.73 -1.07 -7.66
N MET A 205 -6.66 -1.56 -8.47
CA MET A 205 -7.32 -0.75 -9.47
C MET A 205 -8.67 -0.32 -8.90
N TRP A 206 -9.04 0.92 -9.17
CA TRP A 206 -10.36 1.44 -8.84
C TRP A 206 -11.09 1.78 -10.11
N GLU A 207 -12.41 1.66 -10.07
CA GLU A 207 -13.31 2.17 -11.09
C GLU A 207 -13.94 3.49 -10.63
N TYR A 208 -14.06 4.44 -11.55
CA TYR A 208 -14.68 5.73 -11.29
C TYR A 208 -16.19 5.58 -11.09
N ASP A 209 -16.69 5.93 -9.92
CA ASP A 209 -18.13 5.88 -9.62
C ASP A 209 -18.61 7.24 -9.07
N PRO A 210 -19.18 8.11 -9.92
CA PRO A 210 -19.64 9.44 -9.50
C PRO A 210 -20.82 9.39 -8.52
N ALA A 211 -21.51 8.25 -8.40
CA ALA A 211 -22.59 8.04 -7.45
C ALA A 211 -22.11 7.40 -6.13
N MET A 212 -20.82 7.06 -6.02
CA MET A 212 -20.27 6.42 -4.83
C MET A 212 -20.49 7.30 -3.60
N ARG A 213 -21.06 6.68 -2.57
CA ARG A 213 -21.17 7.26 -1.24
C ARG A 213 -20.24 6.49 -0.32
N MET A 214 -19.16 7.15 0.08
CA MET A 214 -18.25 6.60 1.08
C MET A 214 -18.98 6.44 2.41
N TRP A 215 -18.99 5.23 2.95
CA TRP A 215 -19.57 4.94 4.25
C TRP A 215 -18.69 5.50 5.38
N PRO A 216 -19.28 6.03 6.46
CA PRO A 216 -18.50 6.37 7.65
C PRO A 216 -17.94 5.09 8.28
N TYR A 217 -16.74 5.21 8.84
CA TYR A 217 -16.10 4.14 9.62
C TYR A 217 -15.83 4.67 11.02
N PRO A 218 -16.85 4.74 11.91
CA PRO A 218 -16.61 5.06 13.31
C PRO A 218 -15.84 3.89 13.91
N CYS A 219 -14.57 4.11 14.25
CA CYS A 219 -13.85 3.12 15.02
C CYS A 219 -14.26 3.23 16.48
N GLU A 220 -14.82 2.16 17.02
CA GLU A 220 -15.09 2.01 18.43
C GLU A 220 -14.08 1.02 18.99
N GLU A 221 -13.49 1.34 20.14
CA GLU A 221 -12.63 0.41 20.84
C GLU A 221 -13.46 -0.81 21.26
N ALA A 222 -13.25 -1.94 20.60
CA ALA A 222 -13.75 -3.23 21.04
C ALA A 222 -12.56 -4.03 21.55
N THR A 223 -12.65 -4.55 22.77
CA THR A 223 -11.66 -5.51 23.27
C THR A 223 -11.86 -6.83 22.50
N GLU A 224 -11.10 -7.03 21.42
CA GLU A 224 -11.23 -8.21 20.54
C GLU A 224 -10.70 -9.50 21.20
N THR A 225 -9.80 -9.42 22.20
CA THR A 225 -9.38 -10.57 23.04
C THR A 225 -9.09 -10.23 24.50
N ALA A 226 -8.95 -11.27 25.33
CA ALA A 226 -8.74 -11.21 26.79
C ALA A 226 -7.31 -10.84 27.23
N VAL A 227 -6.60 -9.96 26.50
CA VAL A 227 -5.26 -9.51 26.90
C VAL A 227 -5.38 -8.62 28.14
N GLU A 228 -4.59 -8.92 29.18
CA GLU A 228 -4.57 -8.12 30.40
C GLU A 228 -4.02 -6.71 30.10
N ARG A 229 -4.74 -5.69 30.57
CA ARG A 229 -4.36 -4.29 30.39
C ARG A 229 -2.93 -4.03 30.90
N GLY A 230 -2.13 -3.34 30.09
CA GLY A 230 -0.73 -3.04 30.41
C GLY A 230 0.26 -4.12 29.94
N THR A 231 -0.25 -5.22 29.37
CA THR A 231 0.58 -6.21 28.67
C THR A 231 0.84 -5.73 27.24
N VAL A 232 2.09 -5.87 26.79
CA VAL A 232 2.47 -5.70 25.38
C VAL A 232 2.74 -7.09 24.81
N PRO A 233 1.80 -7.67 24.03
CA PRO A 233 2.00 -8.97 23.41
C PRO A 233 3.23 -8.97 22.51
N HIS A 234 4.07 -9.99 22.65
CA HIS A 234 5.28 -10.17 21.83
C HIS A 234 5.76 -11.61 21.94
N PHE A 235 6.56 -12.03 20.96
CA PHE A 235 7.40 -13.22 21.07
C PHE A 235 8.85 -12.81 21.38
N LEU A 236 9.52 -13.62 22.20
CA LEU A 236 10.96 -13.49 22.39
C LEU A 236 11.71 -14.00 21.13
N PRO A 237 12.94 -13.53 20.89
CA PRO A 237 13.73 -13.99 19.76
C PRO A 237 13.83 -15.53 19.71
N GLY A 238 13.42 -16.12 18.57
CA GLY A 238 13.45 -17.56 18.35
C GLY A 238 12.30 -18.36 19.00
N THR A 239 11.38 -17.71 19.72
CA THR A 239 10.22 -18.36 20.36
C THR A 239 8.90 -18.06 19.67
N SER A 240 8.96 -17.52 18.45
CA SER A 240 7.77 -17.11 17.71
C SER A 240 6.90 -18.31 17.34
N LEU A 241 5.60 -18.21 17.65
CA LEU A 241 4.62 -19.27 17.38
C LEU A 241 3.82 -19.01 16.10
N LEU A 242 4.25 -18.04 15.29
CA LEU A 242 3.59 -17.69 14.04
C LEU A 242 3.59 -18.90 13.08
N PRO A 243 2.44 -19.27 12.49
CA PRO A 243 2.35 -20.43 11.61
C PRO A 243 3.31 -20.37 10.41
N GLY A 244 3.56 -19.16 9.89
CA GLY A 244 4.52 -18.90 8.82
C GLY A 244 5.95 -19.32 9.13
N LEU A 245 6.29 -19.43 10.41
CA LEU A 245 7.62 -19.83 10.91
C LEU A 245 7.73 -21.31 11.24
N ASN A 246 6.62 -22.06 11.20
CA ASN A 246 6.61 -23.50 11.41
C ASN A 246 6.92 -24.23 10.08
N PRO A 247 8.04 -24.97 9.97
CA PRO A 247 8.43 -25.67 8.75
C PRO A 247 7.51 -26.84 8.38
N ALA A 248 6.75 -27.39 9.34
CA ALA A 248 5.84 -28.51 9.10
C ALA A 248 4.52 -28.08 8.46
N LEU A 249 4.07 -26.85 8.73
CA LEU A 249 2.77 -26.35 8.27
C LEU A 249 2.82 -25.91 6.81
N ALA A 250 1.77 -26.27 6.07
CA ALA A 250 1.51 -25.85 4.72
C ALA A 250 0.38 -24.81 4.71
N ASP A 251 0.62 -23.73 3.98
CA ASP A 251 -0.43 -22.83 3.51
C ASP A 251 -1.25 -23.46 2.36
N ASP A 252 -2.19 -22.69 1.82
CA ASP A 252 -3.07 -23.11 0.72
C ASP A 252 -2.31 -23.46 -0.57
N PHE A 253 -1.06 -22.99 -0.72
CA PHE A 253 -0.22 -23.19 -1.90
C PHE A 253 0.91 -24.21 -1.69
N ALA A 254 1.00 -24.79 -0.49
CA ALA A 254 2.14 -25.59 -0.02
C ALA A 254 3.49 -24.90 -0.28
N THR A 255 3.58 -23.60 0.03
CA THR A 255 4.79 -22.80 -0.18
C THR A 255 5.95 -23.37 0.62
N PRO A 256 7.12 -23.62 -0.01
CA PRO A 256 8.30 -24.12 0.69
C PRO A 256 8.72 -23.22 1.85
N TYR A 257 9.16 -23.82 2.95
CA TYR A 257 9.53 -23.09 4.18
C TYR A 257 10.54 -21.97 3.92
N GLU A 258 11.61 -22.22 3.16
CA GLU A 258 12.62 -21.20 2.87
C GLU A 258 12.06 -19.99 2.13
N ALA A 259 11.05 -20.17 1.28
CA ALA A 259 10.42 -19.07 0.57
C ALA A 259 9.58 -18.19 1.51
N ARG A 260 8.91 -18.82 2.49
CA ARG A 260 8.09 -18.13 3.49
C ARG A 260 8.87 -17.21 4.42
N LEU A 261 10.18 -17.47 4.54
CA LEU A 261 11.07 -16.63 5.32
C LEU A 261 11.29 -15.24 4.68
N GLY A 262 10.92 -15.07 3.41
CA GLY A 262 11.12 -13.84 2.65
C GLY A 262 12.56 -13.63 2.23
N GLY A 263 12.94 -12.38 2.07
CA GLY A 263 14.25 -11.92 1.63
C GLY A 263 14.25 -11.52 0.15
N PRO A 264 15.25 -10.73 -0.30
CA PRO A 264 15.25 -10.11 -1.62
C PRO A 264 15.05 -11.08 -2.78
N ALA A 265 15.71 -12.24 -2.72
CA ALA A 265 15.61 -13.25 -3.76
C ALA A 265 14.16 -13.70 -4.00
N THR A 266 13.31 -13.73 -2.97
CA THR A 266 11.92 -14.20 -3.08
C THR A 266 11.00 -13.25 -3.84
N MET A 267 11.41 -12.00 -4.05
CA MET A 267 10.64 -10.99 -4.79
C MET A 267 10.68 -11.24 -6.30
N TYR A 268 11.73 -11.90 -6.81
CA TYR A 268 11.99 -11.99 -8.22
C TYR A 268 11.43 -13.27 -8.88
N PRO A 269 10.95 -13.21 -10.14
CA PRO A 269 10.34 -14.36 -10.82
C PRO A 269 11.25 -15.59 -10.94
N GLU A 270 12.57 -15.41 -11.06
CA GLU A 270 13.55 -16.50 -11.10
C GLU A 270 13.51 -17.40 -9.86
N TYR A 271 13.05 -16.89 -8.72
CA TYR A 271 12.92 -17.66 -7.49
C TYR A 271 11.88 -18.78 -7.62
N ILE A 272 10.92 -18.66 -8.54
CA ILE A 272 9.95 -19.71 -8.85
C ILE A 272 10.65 -21.00 -9.29
N ALA A 273 11.77 -20.90 -10.02
CA ALA A 273 12.55 -22.07 -10.40
C ALA A 273 13.21 -22.74 -9.18
N ARG A 274 13.76 -21.95 -8.26
CA ARG A 274 14.33 -22.44 -6.99
C ARG A 274 13.25 -23.09 -6.11
N MET A 275 12.06 -22.49 -6.02
CA MET A 275 10.96 -23.05 -5.22
C MET A 275 10.55 -24.46 -5.67
N LYS A 276 10.71 -24.81 -6.96
CA LYS A 276 10.39 -26.15 -7.47
C LYS A 276 11.34 -27.24 -6.95
N SER A 277 12.57 -26.89 -6.57
CA SER A 277 13.53 -27.84 -5.99
C SER A 277 13.44 -27.96 -4.47
N LEU A 278 12.67 -27.09 -3.81
CA LEU A 278 12.55 -27.07 -2.35
C LEU A 278 11.50 -28.08 -1.86
N PRO A 279 11.69 -28.67 -0.67
CA PRO A 279 10.70 -29.53 -0.05
C PRO A 279 9.42 -28.74 0.26
N ARG A 280 8.27 -29.33 -0.07
CA ARG A 280 6.96 -28.75 0.24
C ARG A 280 6.42 -29.35 1.55
N PRO A 281 5.88 -28.53 2.45
CA PRO A 281 5.18 -29.03 3.63
C PRO A 281 3.91 -29.77 3.21
N SER A 282 3.51 -30.77 4.00
CA SER A 282 2.36 -31.64 3.70
C SER A 282 1.25 -31.57 4.75
N VAL A 283 1.51 -30.95 5.91
CA VAL A 283 0.53 -30.82 6.98
C VAL A 283 -0.27 -29.54 6.75
N PRO A 284 -1.57 -29.63 6.38
CA PRO A 284 -2.38 -28.45 6.20
C PRO A 284 -2.50 -27.67 7.51
N MET A 285 -2.54 -26.34 7.42
CA MET A 285 -2.84 -25.50 8.56
C MET A 285 -4.18 -25.90 9.23
N PRO A 286 -4.26 -25.87 10.58
CA PRO A 286 -5.52 -26.03 11.28
C PRO A 286 -6.53 -24.95 10.83
N ARG A 287 -7.79 -25.34 10.59
CA ARG A 287 -8.88 -24.39 10.28
C ARG A 287 -9.00 -23.38 11.43
N GLY A 288 -8.69 -22.11 11.15
CA GLY A 288 -8.68 -21.00 12.13
C GLY A 288 -7.33 -20.29 12.31
N ALA A 289 -6.23 -20.83 11.77
CA ALA A 289 -4.91 -20.18 11.75
C ALA A 289 -4.68 -19.29 10.51
N THR A 290 -5.68 -19.22 9.62
CA THR A 290 -5.73 -18.26 8.53
C THR A 290 -5.77 -16.85 9.11
N GLU A 291 -5.20 -15.89 8.39
CA GLU A 291 -5.33 -14.46 8.70
C GLU A 291 -6.75 -14.17 9.20
N SER A 292 -6.82 -13.60 10.40
CA SER A 292 -8.08 -13.31 11.08
C SER A 292 -9.02 -12.63 10.09
N THR A 293 -9.99 -13.40 9.62
CA THR A 293 -11.20 -12.91 8.99
C THR A 293 -12.10 -12.26 10.05
N SER A 294 -11.56 -11.68 11.14
CA SER A 294 -12.30 -10.78 12.03
C SER A 294 -12.74 -9.50 11.30
N GLY A 295 -12.15 -9.19 10.13
CA GLY A 295 -12.70 -8.20 9.19
C GLY A 295 -13.65 -8.75 8.11
N GLN A 296 -13.82 -10.07 7.99
CA GLN A 296 -14.60 -10.73 6.93
C GLN A 296 -15.71 -11.64 7.46
N ARG A 297 -16.15 -11.48 8.72
CA ARG A 297 -17.56 -11.79 9.02
C ARG A 297 -18.41 -10.77 8.28
N LEU A 298 -18.74 -11.14 7.06
CA LEU A 298 -19.85 -10.66 6.25
C LEU A 298 -20.82 -9.86 7.10
N ILE A 299 -20.75 -8.53 7.01
CA ILE A 299 -21.99 -7.78 6.95
C ILE A 299 -22.67 -8.37 5.72
N GLN A 300 -23.57 -9.33 5.95
CA GLN A 300 -24.51 -9.78 4.95
C GLN A 300 -25.18 -8.50 4.46
N VAL A 301 -24.77 -8.03 3.28
CA VAL A 301 -25.54 -7.07 2.52
C VAL A 301 -26.87 -7.79 2.27
N PRO A 302 -27.99 -7.36 2.88
CA PRO A 302 -29.25 -7.96 2.53
C PRO A 302 -29.45 -7.72 1.02
N PRO A 303 -29.83 -8.75 0.24
CA PRO A 303 -30.28 -8.50 -1.12
C PRO A 303 -31.48 -7.57 -1.06
N ARG A 304 -31.55 -6.65 -2.03
CA ARG A 304 -32.71 -5.76 -2.23
C ARG A 304 -34.01 -6.54 -2.29
#